data_AF-A0A9E1KVV0-F1
#
_entry.id   AF-A0A9E1KVV0-F1
#
_cell.length_a   1.000
_cell.length_b   1.000
_cell.length_c   1.000
_cell.angle_alpha   90.00
_cell.angle_beta   90.00
_cell.angle_gamma   90.00
#
_symmetry.space_group_name_H-M   'P 1'
#
loop_
_entity.id
_entity.type
_entity.pdbx_description
1 polymer ?
#
loop_
_entity_poly.entity_id
_entity_poly.type
_entity_poly.pdbx_seq_one_letter_code
_entity_poly.pdbx_strand_id
1 'polypeptide(L)'
;MIQQNYKKSLFFIIFLSISMLLIGIWVGGKNKYSYSDFNFDAENITELITQFEVIEKEDQLSAEDKYNLSVLVYKNKNYIKSKKSFQELLNSGTGESNILISGFFNLGNNFFKLAEAEKEIEKALELYHKSLTSFRGALELINRNQKFFREETKKDDDILHNFILTKNRIKILADQLKTNKQAAKQQQNPYQLVKQIESNESKIELLIQRLQTIANTKEILEIKEEIIKLRKENLNSLAIIKKQVQEQNNQNQPSSPSTPLKPSKKLTI
;
A
#
# COMPACT_ATOMS: atom_id res chain seq x y z
N MET A 1 35.54 -48.99 -1.51
CA MET A 1 34.44 -49.41 -2.41
C MET A 1 33.03 -49.08 -1.88
N ILE A 2 32.78 -49.17 -0.56
CA ILE A 2 31.44 -48.95 0.04
C ILE A 2 30.97 -47.48 -0.04
N GLN A 3 31.85 -46.48 0.14
CA GLN A 3 31.47 -45.06 0.07
C GLN A 3 31.07 -44.56 -1.32
N GLN A 4 31.58 -45.17 -2.39
CA GLN A 4 31.29 -44.75 -3.76
C GLN A 4 29.89 -45.21 -4.21
N ASN A 5 29.42 -46.34 -3.67
CA ASN A 5 28.07 -46.86 -3.92
C ASN A 5 26.99 -46.06 -3.17
N TYR A 6 27.30 -45.53 -1.98
CA TYR A 6 26.39 -44.67 -1.23
C TYR A 6 26.09 -43.34 -1.95
N LYS A 7 27.13 -42.69 -2.51
CA LYS A 7 26.95 -41.44 -3.26
C LYS A 7 26.12 -41.65 -4.54
N LYS A 8 26.32 -42.76 -5.25
CA LYS A 8 25.54 -43.11 -6.43
C LYS A 8 24.08 -43.46 -6.09
N SER A 9 23.85 -44.16 -4.97
CA SER A 9 22.50 -44.50 -4.50
C SER A 9 21.73 -43.28 -4.02
N LEU A 10 22.37 -42.36 -3.29
CA LEU A 10 21.74 -41.11 -2.86
C LEU A 10 21.39 -40.21 -4.05
N PHE A 11 22.28 -40.10 -5.04
CA PHE A 11 22.02 -39.36 -6.27
C PHE A 11 20.87 -39.97 -7.08
N PHE A 12 20.76 -41.30 -7.11
CA PHE A 12 19.67 -42.00 -7.78
C PHE A 12 18.32 -41.82 -7.08
N ILE A 13 18.30 -41.77 -5.74
CA ILE A 13 17.08 -41.51 -4.95
C ILE A 13 16.61 -40.07 -5.14
N ILE A 14 17.53 -39.10 -5.08
CA ILE A 14 17.23 -37.68 -5.34
C ILE A 14 16.71 -37.48 -6.78
N PHE A 15 17.34 -38.14 -7.75
CA PHE A 15 16.91 -38.12 -9.15
C PHE A 15 15.52 -38.77 -9.34
N LEU A 16 15.21 -39.86 -8.62
CA LEU A 16 13.88 -40.49 -8.66
C LEU A 16 12.79 -39.63 -8.00
N SER A 17 13.09 -38.92 -6.92
CA SER A 17 12.13 -37.99 -6.30
C SER A 17 11.86 -36.78 -7.19
N ILE A 18 12.89 -36.26 -7.86
CA ILE A 18 12.76 -35.16 -8.82
C ILE A 18 12.01 -35.64 -10.08
N SER A 19 12.25 -36.85 -10.57
CA SER A 19 11.53 -37.38 -11.73
C SER A 19 10.06 -37.70 -11.43
N MET A 20 9.73 -38.17 -10.21
CA MET A 20 8.35 -38.34 -9.76
C MET A 20 7.61 -37.00 -9.62
N LEU A 21 8.29 -35.94 -9.17
CA LEU A 21 7.78 -34.56 -9.15
C LEU A 21 7.57 -34.02 -10.58
N LEU A 22 8.51 -34.25 -11.50
CA LEU A 22 8.42 -33.84 -12.91
C LEU A 22 7.39 -34.65 -13.71
N ILE A 23 7.15 -35.92 -13.38
CA ILE A 23 6.08 -36.74 -13.97
C ILE A 23 4.71 -36.28 -13.45
N GLY A 24 4.61 -35.82 -12.20
CA GLY A 24 3.45 -35.10 -11.69
C GLY A 24 3.16 -33.80 -12.45
N ILE A 25 4.23 -33.08 -12.85
CA ILE A 25 4.17 -31.86 -13.68
C ILE A 25 3.76 -32.17 -15.14
N TRP A 26 4.17 -33.31 -15.70
CA TRP A 26 3.90 -33.65 -17.11
C TRP A 26 2.55 -34.36 -17.34
N VAL A 27 2.12 -35.24 -16.44
CA VAL A 27 0.82 -35.95 -16.56
C VAL A 27 -0.36 -35.06 -16.11
N GLY A 28 -0.09 -33.95 -15.40
CA GLY A 28 -1.08 -32.98 -14.90
C GLY A 28 -1.43 -31.83 -15.86
N GLY A 29 -0.83 -31.75 -17.05
CA GLY A 29 -0.91 -30.63 -18.00
C GLY A 29 -2.30 -30.31 -18.61
N LYS A 30 -3.40 -30.80 -18.03
CA LYS A 30 -4.76 -30.44 -18.45
C LYS A 30 -5.73 -30.10 -17.34
N ASN A 31 -5.40 -30.24 -16.05
CA ASN A 31 -6.34 -29.90 -14.99
C ASN A 31 -5.63 -29.38 -13.73
N LYS A 32 -5.85 -28.09 -13.44
CA LYS A 32 -5.89 -27.48 -12.10
C LYS A 32 -4.98 -28.13 -11.03
N TYR A 33 -3.76 -27.63 -10.93
CA TYR A 33 -3.10 -27.55 -9.62
C TYR A 33 -2.54 -26.15 -9.45
N SER A 34 -3.38 -25.26 -8.93
CA SER A 34 -2.87 -24.12 -8.21
C SER A 34 -2.15 -24.68 -6.97
N TYR A 35 -0.88 -24.31 -6.75
CA TYR A 35 -0.17 -24.59 -5.50
C TYR A 35 -0.90 -24.02 -4.26
N SER A 36 -2.06 -23.36 -4.41
CA SER A 36 -3.01 -23.02 -3.33
C SER A 36 -3.46 -24.24 -2.53
N ASP A 37 -3.60 -25.42 -3.15
CA ASP A 37 -4.32 -26.56 -2.55
C ASP A 37 -3.43 -27.49 -1.70
N PHE A 38 -2.12 -27.24 -1.68
CA PHE A 38 -1.18 -28.00 -0.87
C PHE A 38 -0.97 -27.32 0.50
N ASN A 39 -1.32 -28.06 1.56
CA ASN A 39 -1.05 -27.69 2.94
C ASN A 39 0.38 -28.10 3.29
N PHE A 40 1.34 -27.21 3.03
CA PHE A 40 2.74 -27.45 3.35
C PHE A 40 3.03 -26.99 4.79
N ASP A 41 3.52 -27.89 5.64
CA ASP A 41 4.10 -27.51 6.93
C ASP A 41 5.34 -26.61 6.73
N ALA A 42 5.60 -25.70 7.68
CA ALA A 42 6.59 -24.62 7.53
C ALA A 42 8.03 -25.11 7.22
N GLU A 43 8.39 -26.30 7.71
CA GLU A 43 9.68 -26.94 7.45
C GLU A 43 9.80 -27.36 5.97
N ASN A 44 8.74 -27.93 5.41
CA ASN A 44 8.66 -28.33 4.00
C ASN A 44 8.68 -27.12 3.04
N ILE A 45 8.11 -25.98 3.44
CA ILE A 45 8.14 -24.75 2.62
C ILE A 45 9.58 -24.19 2.52
N THR A 46 10.34 -24.22 3.61
CA THR A 46 11.69 -23.66 3.65
C THR A 46 12.67 -24.49 2.83
N GLU A 47 12.56 -25.81 2.91
CA GLU A 47 13.35 -26.73 2.09
C GLU A 47 13.02 -26.55 0.60
N LEU A 48 11.74 -26.45 0.24
CA LEU A 48 11.30 -26.24 -1.14
C LEU A 48 11.80 -24.92 -1.71
N ILE A 49 11.70 -23.82 -0.95
CA ILE A 49 12.26 -22.51 -1.34
C ILE A 49 13.76 -22.62 -1.62
N THR A 50 14.51 -23.33 -0.76
CA THR A 50 15.97 -23.49 -0.92
C THR A 50 16.31 -24.25 -2.21
N GLN A 51 15.57 -25.31 -2.52
CA GLN A 51 15.77 -26.09 -3.75
C GLN A 51 15.48 -25.24 -5.00
N PHE A 52 14.39 -24.47 -5.01
CA PHE A 52 14.07 -23.59 -6.13
C PHE A 52 15.07 -22.43 -6.31
N GLU A 53 15.62 -21.88 -5.23
CA GLU A 53 16.66 -20.84 -5.29
C GLU A 53 17.98 -21.33 -5.90
N VAL A 54 18.29 -22.62 -5.77
CA VAL A 54 19.45 -23.23 -6.44
C VAL A 54 19.20 -23.27 -7.95
N ILE A 55 17.99 -23.63 -8.38
CA ILE A 55 17.60 -23.69 -9.79
C ILE A 55 17.48 -22.28 -10.41
N GLU A 56 17.01 -21.28 -9.64
CA GLU A 56 16.92 -19.87 -10.08
C GLU A 56 18.28 -19.29 -10.46
N LYS A 57 19.35 -19.67 -9.74
CA LYS A 57 20.73 -19.25 -10.04
C LYS A 57 21.29 -19.81 -11.34
N GLU A 58 20.65 -20.82 -11.91
CA GLU A 58 21.03 -21.42 -13.19
C GLU A 58 20.27 -20.82 -14.39
N ASP A 59 19.45 -19.77 -14.17
CA ASP A 59 18.68 -18.98 -15.15
C ASP A 59 17.75 -19.80 -16.07
N GLN A 60 17.28 -20.96 -15.58
CA GLN A 60 16.47 -21.92 -16.35
C GLN A 60 14.97 -21.91 -16.00
N LEU A 61 14.51 -21.04 -15.08
CA LEU A 61 13.12 -21.10 -14.62
C LEU A 61 12.15 -20.48 -15.64
N SER A 62 11.09 -21.22 -15.96
CA SER A 62 9.96 -20.71 -16.72
C SER A 62 9.20 -19.62 -15.95
N ALA A 63 8.35 -18.85 -16.63
CA ALA A 63 7.50 -17.85 -15.98
C ALA A 63 6.56 -18.49 -14.93
N GLU A 64 6.11 -19.71 -15.17
CA GLU A 64 5.27 -20.47 -14.25
C GLU A 64 6.05 -20.91 -12.99
N ASP A 65 7.28 -21.37 -13.16
CA ASP A 65 8.13 -21.75 -12.01
C ASP A 65 8.48 -20.53 -11.16
N LYS A 66 8.80 -19.40 -11.80
CA LYS A 66 9.04 -18.11 -11.12
C LYS A 66 7.81 -17.66 -10.35
N TYR A 67 6.61 -17.82 -10.93
CA TYR A 67 5.35 -17.54 -10.24
C TYR A 67 5.17 -18.43 -9.02
N ASN A 68 5.30 -19.75 -9.17
CA ASN A 68 5.10 -20.73 -8.08
C ASN A 68 6.08 -20.50 -6.93
N LEU A 69 7.35 -20.26 -7.23
CA LEU A 69 8.36 -19.89 -6.24
C LEU A 69 7.96 -18.63 -5.47
N SER A 70 7.52 -17.60 -6.19
CA SER A 70 7.09 -16.33 -5.58
C SER A 70 5.90 -16.51 -4.62
N VAL A 71 4.97 -17.42 -4.95
CA VAL A 71 3.84 -17.80 -4.09
C VAL A 71 4.32 -18.55 -2.84
N LEU A 72 5.28 -19.47 -2.96
CA LEU A 72 5.84 -20.19 -1.80
C LEU A 72 6.53 -19.22 -0.84
N VAL A 73 7.32 -18.28 -1.36
CA VAL A 73 7.96 -17.22 -0.57
C VAL A 73 6.90 -16.33 0.12
N TYR A 74 5.78 -16.05 -0.55
CA TYR A 74 4.64 -15.34 0.05
C TYR A 74 4.02 -16.13 1.21
N LYS A 75 3.75 -17.42 1.00
CA LYS A 75 3.19 -18.33 2.02
C LYS A 75 4.11 -18.44 3.23
N ASN A 76 5.43 -18.37 3.04
CA ASN A 76 6.42 -18.27 4.12
C ASN A 76 6.49 -16.88 4.79
N LYS A 77 5.52 -16.00 4.53
CA LYS A 77 5.43 -14.63 5.07
C LYS A 77 6.62 -13.72 4.75
N ASN A 78 7.47 -14.11 3.79
CA ASN A 78 8.58 -13.28 3.34
C ASN A 78 8.09 -12.33 2.24
N TYR A 79 7.28 -11.36 2.63
CA TYR A 79 6.61 -10.45 1.71
C TYR A 79 7.59 -9.54 0.95
N ILE A 80 8.76 -9.24 1.52
CA ILE A 80 9.77 -8.41 0.84
C ILE A 80 10.36 -9.17 -0.35
N LYS A 81 10.77 -10.42 -0.14
CA LYS A 81 11.34 -11.26 -1.18
C LYS A 81 10.28 -11.62 -2.22
N SER A 82 9.10 -12.06 -1.79
CA SER A 82 7.99 -12.41 -2.70
C SER A 82 7.60 -11.22 -3.59
N LYS A 83 7.47 -10.02 -3.02
CA LYS A 83 7.25 -8.79 -3.79
C LYS A 83 8.29 -8.61 -4.89
N LYS A 84 9.59 -8.74 -4.57
CA LYS A 84 10.67 -8.57 -5.54
C LYS A 84 10.53 -9.58 -6.68
N SER A 85 10.33 -10.86 -6.37
CA SER A 85 10.19 -11.92 -7.37
C SER A 85 8.96 -11.73 -8.27
N PHE A 86 7.81 -11.30 -7.72
CA PHE A 86 6.65 -10.96 -8.54
C PHE A 86 6.87 -9.71 -9.41
N GLN A 87 7.62 -8.72 -8.93
CA GLN A 87 7.99 -7.56 -9.76
C GLN A 87 8.88 -7.98 -10.93
N GLU A 88 9.86 -8.85 -10.70
CA GLU A 88 10.74 -9.38 -11.74
C GLU A 88 9.97 -10.21 -12.77
N LEU A 89 9.07 -11.08 -12.32
CA LEU A 89 8.15 -11.85 -13.19
C LEU A 89 7.36 -10.91 -14.10
N LEU A 90 6.69 -9.91 -13.54
CA LEU A 90 5.85 -8.98 -14.30
C LEU A 90 6.67 -8.08 -15.24
N ASN A 91 7.86 -7.66 -14.82
CA ASN A 91 8.75 -6.84 -15.65
C ASN A 91 9.36 -7.61 -16.82
N SER A 92 9.50 -8.93 -16.70
CA SER A 92 9.98 -9.76 -17.81
C SER A 92 9.02 -9.75 -19.01
N GLY A 93 7.74 -9.45 -18.77
CA GLY A 93 6.69 -9.53 -19.79
C GLY A 93 6.45 -10.94 -20.33
N THR A 94 7.09 -11.96 -19.73
CA THR A 94 6.97 -13.36 -20.12
C THR A 94 5.91 -14.07 -19.27
N GLY A 95 5.14 -14.96 -19.90
CA GLY A 95 4.10 -15.72 -19.24
C GLY A 95 2.72 -15.54 -19.86
N GLU A 96 1.87 -16.55 -19.68
CA GLU A 96 0.48 -16.50 -20.12
C GLU A 96 -0.32 -15.45 -19.35
N SER A 97 -1.41 -14.96 -19.95
CA SER A 97 -2.22 -13.89 -19.36
C SER A 97 -2.72 -14.22 -17.94
N ASN A 98 -3.05 -15.49 -17.67
CA ASN A 98 -3.47 -15.95 -16.35
C ASN A 98 -2.35 -15.87 -15.29
N ILE A 99 -1.09 -16.15 -15.68
CA ILE A 99 0.07 -16.01 -14.81
C ILE A 99 0.30 -14.53 -14.49
N LEU A 100 0.19 -13.65 -15.50
CA LEU A 100 0.35 -12.21 -15.30
C LEU A 100 -0.76 -11.62 -14.41
N ILE A 101 -2.02 -12.00 -14.61
CA ILE A 101 -3.15 -11.61 -13.75
C ILE A 101 -2.88 -12.04 -12.30
N SER A 102 -2.49 -13.30 -12.10
CA SER A 102 -2.19 -13.86 -10.79
C SER A 102 -0.95 -13.21 -10.15
N GLY A 103 0.05 -12.85 -10.96
CA GLY A 103 1.24 -12.12 -10.52
C GLY A 103 0.90 -10.72 -10.03
N PHE A 104 0.06 -9.98 -10.76
CA PHE A 104 -0.44 -8.67 -10.32
C PHE A 104 -1.26 -8.77 -9.03
N PHE A 105 -2.14 -9.78 -8.91
CA PHE A 105 -2.90 -10.02 -7.70
C PHE A 105 -1.99 -10.28 -6.49
N ASN A 106 -1.04 -11.19 -6.61
CA ASN A 106 -0.14 -11.52 -5.50
C ASN A 106 0.85 -10.39 -5.19
N LEU A 107 1.28 -9.61 -6.17
CA LEU A 107 2.05 -8.39 -5.93
C LEU A 107 1.22 -7.36 -5.14
N GLY A 108 -0.07 -7.20 -5.47
CA GLY A 108 -1.01 -6.37 -4.72
C GLY A 108 -1.12 -6.83 -3.26
N ASN A 109 -1.27 -8.13 -3.03
CA ASN A 109 -1.33 -8.72 -1.69
C ASN A 109 -0.03 -8.51 -0.89
N ASN A 110 1.14 -8.61 -1.54
CA ASN A 110 2.43 -8.34 -0.92
C ASN A 110 2.52 -6.88 -0.43
N PHE A 111 2.21 -5.92 -1.30
CA PHE A 111 2.19 -4.51 -0.92
C PHE A 111 1.19 -4.23 0.20
N PHE A 112 0.01 -4.85 0.17
CA PHE A 112 -0.99 -4.72 1.22
C PHE A 112 -0.45 -5.21 2.57
N LYS A 113 0.16 -6.40 2.63
CA LYS A 113 0.72 -6.96 3.86
C LYS A 113 1.88 -6.13 4.41
N LEU A 114 2.73 -5.59 3.54
CA LEU A 114 3.77 -4.66 3.95
C LEU A 114 3.17 -3.35 4.51
N ALA A 115 2.09 -2.85 3.92
CA ALA A 115 1.39 -1.66 4.40
C ALA A 115 0.70 -1.87 5.76
N GLU A 116 0.18 -3.08 6.04
CA GLU A 116 -0.39 -3.42 7.34
C GLU A 116 0.65 -3.44 8.47
N ALA A 117 1.89 -3.81 8.16
CA ALA A 117 2.99 -3.86 9.11
C ALA A 117 3.68 -2.50 9.32
N GLU A 118 3.45 -1.53 8.42
CA GLU A 118 4.06 -0.21 8.48
C GLU A 118 3.38 0.68 9.53
N LYS A 119 4.20 1.32 10.37
CA LYS A 119 3.75 2.15 11.49
C LYS A 119 3.60 3.61 11.09
N GLU A 120 4.38 4.07 10.12
CA GLU A 120 4.31 5.43 9.61
C GLU A 120 3.17 5.54 8.59
N ILE A 121 2.13 6.32 8.92
CA ILE A 121 0.90 6.41 8.10
C ILE A 121 1.22 6.80 6.65
N GLU A 122 2.13 7.74 6.43
CA GLU A 122 2.54 8.18 5.09
C GLU A 122 3.18 7.04 4.28
N LYS A 123 4.07 6.26 4.88
CA LYS A 123 4.71 5.11 4.21
C LYS A 123 3.69 3.99 3.96
N ALA A 124 2.79 3.75 4.91
CA ALA A 124 1.71 2.78 4.74
C ALA A 124 0.80 3.18 3.58
N LEU A 125 0.43 4.46 3.46
CA LEU A 125 -0.35 4.99 2.34
C LEU A 125 0.34 4.76 0.99
N GLU A 126 1.64 5.02 0.90
CA GLU A 126 2.41 4.75 -0.32
C GLU A 126 2.34 3.28 -0.73
N LEU A 127 2.49 2.36 0.22
CA LEU A 127 2.41 0.92 -0.01
C LEU A 127 0.98 0.49 -0.40
N TYR A 128 -0.07 1.02 0.24
CA TYR A 128 -1.45 0.75 -0.18
C TYR A 128 -1.75 1.29 -1.58
N HIS A 129 -1.21 2.44 -1.98
CA HIS A 129 -1.35 2.94 -3.35
C HIS A 129 -0.69 2.02 -4.37
N LYS A 130 0.50 1.47 -4.06
CA LYS A 130 1.16 0.46 -4.89
C LYS A 130 0.32 -0.82 -4.98
N SER A 131 -0.23 -1.28 -3.86
CA SER A 131 -1.16 -2.42 -3.81
C SER A 131 -2.38 -2.20 -4.72
N LEU A 132 -3.04 -1.04 -4.62
CA LEU A 132 -4.19 -0.67 -5.45
C LEU A 132 -3.86 -0.65 -6.94
N THR A 133 -2.65 -0.18 -7.28
CA THR A 133 -2.17 -0.14 -8.66
C THR A 133 -1.97 -1.55 -9.22
N SER A 134 -1.40 -2.45 -8.43
CA SER A 134 -1.24 -3.86 -8.83
C SER A 134 -2.59 -4.55 -9.03
N PHE A 135 -3.55 -4.40 -8.11
CA PHE A 135 -4.90 -4.94 -8.30
C PHE A 135 -5.60 -4.37 -9.53
N ARG A 136 -5.42 -3.07 -9.82
CA ARG A 136 -5.92 -2.46 -11.05
C ARG A 136 -5.32 -3.12 -12.29
N GLY A 137 -4.01 -3.38 -12.30
CA GLY A 137 -3.33 -4.07 -13.40
C GLY A 137 -3.93 -5.45 -13.69
N ALA A 138 -4.25 -6.23 -12.64
CA ALA A 138 -4.92 -7.51 -12.78
C ALA A 138 -6.32 -7.36 -13.41
N LEU A 139 -7.14 -6.43 -12.91
CA LEU A 139 -8.47 -6.15 -13.46
C LEU A 139 -8.44 -5.67 -14.91
N GLU A 140 -7.45 -4.85 -15.29
CA GLU A 140 -7.27 -4.38 -16.66
C GLU A 140 -6.91 -5.52 -17.62
N LEU A 141 -6.10 -6.49 -17.18
CA LEU A 141 -5.82 -7.70 -17.96
C LEU A 141 -7.06 -8.57 -18.12
N ILE A 142 -7.82 -8.83 -17.04
CA ILE A 142 -9.08 -9.58 -17.09
C ILE A 142 -10.05 -8.94 -18.09
N ASN A 143 -10.27 -7.62 -17.97
CA ASN A 143 -11.16 -6.89 -18.86
C ASN A 143 -10.72 -6.95 -20.33
N ARG A 144 -9.40 -6.88 -20.58
CA ARG A 144 -8.85 -7.06 -21.93
C ARG A 144 -9.12 -8.48 -22.45
N ASN A 145 -8.86 -9.51 -21.65
CA ASN A 145 -9.07 -10.89 -22.08
C ASN A 145 -10.54 -11.18 -22.43
N GLN A 146 -11.47 -10.72 -21.58
CA GLN A 146 -12.91 -10.86 -21.81
C GLN A 146 -13.34 -10.17 -23.11
N LYS A 147 -12.84 -8.95 -23.35
CA LYS A 147 -13.21 -8.15 -24.53
C LYS A 147 -12.68 -8.74 -25.84
N PHE A 148 -11.44 -9.23 -25.85
CA PHE A 148 -10.76 -9.61 -27.10
C PHE A 148 -10.79 -11.11 -27.41
N PHE A 149 -10.75 -11.97 -26.40
CA PHE A 149 -10.66 -13.42 -26.60
C PHE A 149 -11.95 -14.17 -26.26
N ARG A 150 -12.98 -13.47 -25.74
CA ARG A 150 -14.25 -14.07 -25.26
C ARG A 150 -14.04 -15.23 -24.29
N GLU A 151 -12.91 -15.24 -23.59
CA GLU A 151 -12.66 -16.21 -22.53
C GLU A 151 -13.59 -15.88 -21.36
N GLU A 152 -14.38 -16.88 -20.94
CA GLU A 152 -15.05 -16.86 -19.63
C GLU A 152 -13.97 -16.94 -18.54
N THR A 153 -13.25 -15.84 -18.35
CA THR A 153 -12.50 -15.65 -17.11
C THR A 153 -13.55 -15.43 -16.02
N LYS A 154 -13.66 -16.39 -15.10
CA LYS A 154 -14.39 -16.18 -13.85
C LYS A 154 -13.97 -14.81 -13.32
N LYS A 155 -14.94 -13.92 -13.06
CA LYS A 155 -14.66 -12.74 -12.26
C LYS A 155 -14.03 -13.24 -10.98
N ASP A 156 -12.77 -12.90 -10.80
CA ASP A 156 -12.06 -13.26 -9.59
C ASP A 156 -12.52 -12.27 -8.52
N ASP A 157 -13.63 -12.62 -7.85
CA ASP A 157 -14.27 -11.77 -6.84
C ASP A 157 -13.28 -11.34 -5.75
N ASP A 158 -12.22 -12.13 -5.53
CA ASP A 158 -11.13 -11.84 -4.60
C ASP A 158 -10.28 -10.64 -5.04
N ILE A 159 -9.99 -10.48 -6.34
CA ILE A 159 -9.25 -9.33 -6.86
C ILE A 159 -10.06 -8.05 -6.65
N LEU A 160 -11.34 -8.09 -6.99
CA LEU A 160 -12.23 -6.93 -6.82
C LEU A 160 -12.42 -6.60 -5.34
N HIS A 161 -12.60 -7.62 -4.51
CA HIS A 161 -12.69 -7.47 -3.05
C HIS A 161 -11.45 -6.78 -2.49
N ASN A 162 -10.25 -7.27 -2.82
CA ASN A 162 -9.00 -6.70 -2.32
C ASN A 162 -8.74 -5.28 -2.86
N PHE A 163 -9.15 -5.00 -4.10
CA PHE A 163 -9.12 -3.64 -4.65
C PHE A 163 -9.98 -2.67 -3.83
N ILE A 164 -11.23 -3.07 -3.52
CA ILE A 164 -12.17 -2.26 -2.73
C ILE A 164 -11.66 -2.09 -1.29
N LEU A 165 -11.19 -3.18 -0.67
CA LEU A 165 -10.61 -3.17 0.67
C LEU A 165 -9.45 -2.18 0.76
N THR A 166 -8.53 -2.24 -0.20
CA THR A 166 -7.37 -1.35 -0.28
C THR A 166 -7.79 0.11 -0.43
N LYS A 167 -8.77 0.39 -1.30
CA LYS A 167 -9.31 1.75 -1.47
C LYS A 167 -9.90 2.29 -0.16
N ASN A 168 -10.63 1.45 0.58
CA ASN A 168 -11.21 1.84 1.86
C ASN A 168 -10.11 2.11 2.92
N ARG A 169 -9.06 1.29 2.94
CA ARG A 169 -7.93 1.45 3.87
C ARG A 169 -7.16 2.75 3.61
N ILE A 170 -6.93 3.09 2.34
CA ILE A 170 -6.35 4.38 1.92
C ILE A 170 -7.21 5.54 2.43
N LYS A 171 -8.54 5.46 2.23
CA LYS A 171 -9.46 6.51 2.68
C LYS A 171 -9.35 6.75 4.19
N ILE A 172 -9.44 5.67 4.98
CA ILE A 172 -9.37 5.74 6.45
C ILE A 172 -8.05 6.38 6.91
N LEU A 173 -6.92 5.93 6.35
CA LEU A 173 -5.61 6.45 6.75
C LEU A 173 -5.38 7.89 6.28
N ALA A 174 -5.88 8.27 5.10
CA ALA A 174 -5.82 9.65 4.62
C ALA A 174 -6.64 10.59 5.50
N ASP A 175 -7.84 10.16 5.92
CA ASP A 175 -8.70 10.91 6.84
C ASP A 175 -8.04 11.04 8.23
N GLN A 176 -7.42 9.96 8.73
CA GLN A 176 -6.65 9.98 9.98
C GLN A 176 -5.45 10.92 9.87
N LEU A 177 -4.69 10.87 8.79
CA LEU A 177 -3.54 11.75 8.58
C LEU A 177 -3.96 13.23 8.53
N LYS A 178 -5.06 13.53 7.84
CA LYS A 178 -5.63 14.88 7.80
C LYS A 178 -6.04 15.35 9.19
N THR A 179 -6.68 14.49 9.97
CA THR A 179 -7.10 14.78 11.35
C THR A 179 -5.90 15.01 12.26
N ASN A 180 -4.88 14.17 12.19
CA ASN A 180 -3.64 14.32 12.96
C ASN A 180 -2.93 15.63 12.62
N LYS A 181 -2.84 16.00 11.34
CA LYS A 181 -2.27 17.29 10.90
C LYS A 181 -3.08 18.47 11.41
N GLN A 182 -4.41 18.38 11.43
CA GLN A 182 -5.27 19.42 11.98
C GLN A 182 -5.11 19.55 13.50
N ALA A 183 -5.10 18.44 14.24
CA ALA A 183 -4.89 18.43 15.68
C ALA A 183 -3.51 18.99 16.07
N ALA A 184 -2.46 18.61 15.35
CA ALA A 184 -1.11 19.16 15.55
C ALA A 184 -1.09 20.68 15.32
N LYS A 185 -1.75 21.19 14.27
CA LYS A 185 -1.88 22.63 14.02
C LYS A 185 -2.71 23.33 15.10
N GLN A 186 -3.75 22.70 15.63
CA GLN A 186 -4.54 23.26 16.74
C GLN A 186 -3.75 23.37 18.05
N GLN A 187 -2.70 22.56 18.22
CA GLN A 187 -1.78 22.65 19.37
C GLN A 187 -0.64 23.64 19.16
N GLN A 188 -0.41 24.12 17.92
CA GLN A 188 0.62 25.11 17.65
C GLN A 188 0.25 26.46 18.27
N ASN A 189 1.29 27.15 18.78
CA ASN A 189 1.16 28.50 19.28
C ASN A 189 0.73 29.44 18.11
N PRO A 190 -0.27 30.33 18.32
CA PRO A 190 -0.70 31.28 17.30
C PRO A 190 0.45 32.04 16.62
N TYR A 191 1.49 32.40 17.37
CA TYR A 191 2.65 33.11 16.84
C TYR A 191 3.47 32.27 15.84
N GLN A 192 3.58 30.96 16.05
CA GLN A 192 4.24 30.05 15.10
C GLN A 192 3.41 29.92 13.81
N LEU A 193 2.08 29.86 13.94
CA LEU A 193 1.16 29.83 12.79
C LEU A 193 1.25 31.12 11.97
N VAL A 194 1.38 32.29 12.61
CA VAL A 194 1.59 33.58 11.92
C VAL A 194 2.91 33.59 11.15
N LYS A 195 4.02 33.19 11.76
CA LYS A 195 5.32 33.07 11.06
C LYS A 195 5.26 32.14 9.86
N GLN A 196 4.50 31.04 9.96
CA GLN A 196 4.29 30.14 8.84
C GLN A 196 3.50 30.80 7.71
N ILE A 197 2.43 31.55 8.04
CA ILE A 197 1.65 32.32 7.06
C ILE A 197 2.55 33.33 6.35
N GLU A 198 3.34 34.12 7.08
CA GLU A 198 4.26 35.09 6.51
C GLU A 198 5.26 34.44 5.54
N SER A 199 5.87 33.32 5.95
CA SER A 199 6.79 32.56 5.08
C SER A 199 6.10 32.05 3.81
N ASN A 200 4.87 31.56 3.94
CA ASN A 200 4.07 31.09 2.81
C ASN A 200 3.68 32.24 1.87
N GLU A 201 3.31 33.42 2.40
CA GLU A 201 3.01 34.60 1.59
C GLU A 201 4.24 35.07 0.80
N SER A 202 5.43 35.12 1.41
CA SER A 202 6.67 35.45 0.69
C SER A 202 6.95 34.45 -0.45
N LYS A 203 6.68 33.15 -0.25
CA LYS A 203 6.81 32.15 -1.32
C LYS A 203 5.77 32.37 -2.42
N ILE A 204 4.53 32.69 -2.07
CA ILE A 204 3.47 32.97 -3.05
C ILE A 204 3.84 34.19 -3.91
N GLU A 205 4.39 35.25 -3.31
CA GLU A 205 4.87 36.43 -4.05
C GLU A 205 5.94 36.06 -5.08
N LEU A 206 6.93 35.27 -4.68
CA LEU A 206 7.97 34.78 -5.60
C LEU A 206 7.39 33.91 -6.73
N LEU A 207 6.42 33.05 -6.43
CA LEU A 207 5.76 32.22 -7.44
C LEU A 207 4.91 33.06 -8.40
N ILE A 208 4.24 34.10 -7.92
CA ILE A 208 3.49 35.04 -8.77
C ILE A 208 4.45 35.81 -9.68
N GLN A 209 5.59 36.28 -9.18
CA GLN A 209 6.63 36.92 -10.00
C GLN A 209 7.15 35.96 -11.08
N ARG A 210 7.38 34.69 -10.72
CA ARG A 210 7.80 33.65 -11.68
C ARG A 210 6.75 33.40 -12.76
N LEU A 211 5.46 33.41 -12.43
CA LEU A 211 4.38 33.27 -13.42
C LEU A 211 4.37 34.39 -14.47
N GLN A 212 4.89 35.58 -14.13
CA GLN A 212 4.97 36.70 -15.07
C GLN A 212 6.08 36.52 -16.12
N THR A 213 7.08 35.68 -15.85
CA THR A 213 8.27 35.51 -16.71
C THR A 213 8.31 34.19 -17.45
N ILE A 214 7.47 33.22 -17.07
CA ILE A 214 7.51 31.86 -17.62
C ILE A 214 6.54 31.69 -18.80
N ALA A 215 7.03 31.04 -19.86
CA ALA A 215 6.24 30.72 -21.06
C ALA A 215 5.78 29.25 -21.11
N ASN A 216 6.33 28.38 -20.26
CA ASN A 216 6.05 26.95 -20.27
C ASN A 216 4.69 26.63 -19.63
N THR A 217 3.73 26.15 -20.41
CA THR A 217 2.36 25.84 -19.96
C THR A 217 2.28 24.80 -18.84
N LYS A 218 3.13 23.77 -18.87
CA LYS A 218 3.15 22.73 -17.82
C LYS A 218 3.63 23.32 -16.50
N GLU A 219 4.70 24.10 -16.56
CA GLU A 219 5.26 24.77 -15.39
C GLU A 219 4.32 25.85 -14.82
N ILE A 220 3.59 26.57 -15.68
CA ILE A 220 2.51 27.48 -15.26
C ILE A 220 1.46 26.74 -14.44
N LEU A 221 1.06 25.54 -14.86
CA LEU A 221 0.06 24.74 -14.15
C LEU A 221 0.58 24.33 -12.77
N GLU A 222 1.79 23.78 -12.71
CA GLU A 222 2.44 23.35 -11.47
C GLU A 222 2.59 24.51 -10.47
N ILE A 223 3.02 25.69 -10.94
CA ILE A 223 3.12 26.88 -10.08
C ILE A 223 1.75 27.32 -9.56
N LYS A 224 0.72 27.33 -10.40
CA LYS A 224 -0.65 27.69 -9.99
C LYS A 224 -1.19 26.74 -8.91
N GLU A 225 -0.94 25.43 -9.09
CA GLU A 225 -1.34 24.42 -8.10
C GLU A 225 -0.65 24.64 -6.76
N GLU A 226 0.65 24.94 -6.76
CA GLU A 226 1.39 25.21 -5.53
C GLU A 226 0.90 26.50 -4.84
N ILE A 227 0.61 27.58 -5.58
CA ILE A 227 0.02 28.80 -5.01
C ILE A 227 -1.33 28.49 -4.34
N ILE A 228 -2.22 27.75 -5.01
CA ILE A 228 -3.53 27.39 -4.47
C ILE A 228 -3.38 26.56 -3.20
N LYS A 229 -2.43 25.63 -3.18
CA LYS A 229 -2.11 24.81 -2.01
C LYS A 229 -1.65 25.68 -0.83
N LEU A 230 -0.68 26.57 -1.03
CA LEU A 230 -0.18 27.47 0.02
C LEU A 230 -1.29 28.40 0.54
N ARG A 231 -2.16 28.93 -0.33
CA ARG A 231 -3.31 29.76 0.08
C ARG A 231 -4.30 28.99 0.95
N LYS A 232 -4.61 27.74 0.58
CA LYS A 232 -5.46 26.85 1.40
C LYS A 232 -4.84 26.57 2.77
N GLU A 233 -3.53 26.37 2.82
CA GLU A 233 -2.82 26.19 4.08
C GLU A 233 -2.91 27.44 4.98
N ASN A 234 -2.72 28.63 4.42
CA ASN A 234 -2.82 29.90 5.14
C ASN A 234 -4.22 30.15 5.69
N LEU A 235 -5.27 29.91 4.89
CA LEU A 235 -6.66 30.03 5.33
C LEU A 235 -6.99 29.09 6.50
N ASN A 236 -6.45 27.86 6.47
CA ASN A 236 -6.63 26.91 7.58
C ASN A 236 -5.93 27.40 8.85
N SER A 237 -4.67 27.84 8.75
CA SER A 237 -3.94 28.41 9.88
C SER A 237 -4.64 29.63 10.47
N LEU A 238 -5.18 30.53 9.64
CA LEU A 238 -5.98 31.68 10.09
C LEU A 238 -7.25 31.27 10.84
N ALA A 239 -7.96 30.24 10.36
CA ALA A 239 -9.14 29.73 11.05
C ALA A 239 -8.80 29.18 12.44
N ILE A 240 -7.67 28.49 12.57
CA ILE A 240 -7.16 27.98 13.86
C ILE A 240 -6.80 29.13 14.80
N ILE A 241 -6.02 30.11 14.32
CA ILE A 241 -5.66 31.31 15.11
C ILE A 241 -6.92 32.02 15.61
N LYS A 242 -7.89 32.26 14.70
CA LYS A 242 -9.14 32.93 15.05
C LYS A 242 -9.88 32.20 16.16
N LYS A 243 -9.95 30.86 16.09
CA LYS A 243 -10.58 30.02 17.11
C LYS A 243 -9.85 30.11 18.45
N GLN A 244 -8.52 29.97 18.46
CA GLN A 244 -7.70 30.04 19.67
C GLN A 244 -7.81 31.41 20.37
N VAL A 245 -7.80 32.51 19.60
CA VAL A 245 -7.99 33.87 20.14
C VAL A 245 -9.40 34.06 20.72
N GLN A 246 -10.44 33.52 20.07
CA GLN A 246 -11.80 33.55 20.60
C GLN A 246 -11.93 32.78 21.91
N GLU A 247 -11.32 31.60 22.02
CA GLU A 247 -11.30 30.79 23.24
C GLU A 247 -10.59 31.53 24.39
N GLN A 248 -9.45 32.17 24.13
CA GLN A 248 -8.75 33.00 25.12
C GLN A 248 -9.58 34.20 25.59
N ASN A 249 -10.26 34.89 24.66
CA ASN A 249 -11.10 36.04 25.01
C ASN A 249 -12.32 35.64 25.86
N ASN A 250 -12.91 34.46 25.61
CA ASN A 250 -14.03 33.94 26.39
C ASN A 250 -13.59 33.47 27.79
N GLN A 251 -12.36 32.95 27.94
CA GLN A 251 -11.81 32.57 29.25
C GLN A 251 -11.47 33.79 30.13
N ASN A 252 -11.19 34.94 29.51
CA ASN A 252 -10.85 36.19 30.21
C ASN A 252 -12.07 37.08 30.51
N GLN A 253 -13.31 36.63 30.25
CA GLN A 253 -14.49 37.35 30.71
C GLN A 253 -14.65 37.17 32.23
N PRO A 254 -14.72 38.26 33.01
CA PRO A 254 -14.98 38.15 34.45
C PRO A 254 -16.35 37.51 34.65
N SER A 255 -16.42 36.45 35.47
CA SER A 255 -17.69 35.86 35.91
C SER A 255 -18.58 36.97 36.46
N SER A 256 -19.77 37.15 35.88
CA SER A 256 -20.72 38.18 36.30
C SER A 256 -20.91 38.10 37.82
N PRO A 257 -20.98 39.24 38.53
CA PRO A 257 -21.14 39.23 39.97
C PRO A 257 -22.45 38.52 40.31
N SER A 258 -22.35 37.43 41.07
CA SER A 258 -23.49 36.71 41.61
C SER A 258 -24.40 37.71 42.33
N THR A 259 -25.60 37.90 41.81
CA THR A 259 -26.61 38.79 42.39
C THR A 259 -26.83 38.37 43.85
N PRO A 260 -26.84 39.29 44.84
CA PRO A 260 -27.06 38.91 46.23
C PRO A 260 -28.45 38.27 46.35
N LEU A 261 -28.51 37.06 46.90
CA LEU A 261 -29.75 36.40 47.30
C LEU A 261 -30.56 37.36 48.18
N LYS A 262 -31.75 37.75 47.72
CA LYS A 262 -32.72 38.51 48.52
C LYS A 262 -32.99 37.74 49.82
N PRO A 263 -33.01 38.41 50.99
CA PRO A 263 -33.32 37.75 52.24
C PRO A 263 -34.75 37.20 52.20
N SER A 264 -34.86 35.91 52.48
CA SER A 264 -36.11 35.18 52.63
C SER A 264 -37.01 35.88 53.65
N LYS A 265 -38.26 36.17 53.27
CA LYS A 265 -39.28 36.70 54.18
C LYS A 265 -39.48 35.69 55.32
N LYS A 266 -39.30 36.16 56.55
CA LYS A 266 -39.71 35.48 57.78
C LYS A 266 -41.15 34.99 57.64
N LEU A 267 -41.36 33.68 57.85
CA LEU A 267 -42.65 33.15 58.26
C LEU A 267 -42.89 33.66 59.69
N THR A 268 -43.96 34.41 59.89
CA THR A 268 -44.53 34.68 61.20
C THR A 268 -45.45 33.50 61.54
N ILE A 269 -45.36 33.06 62.80
CA ILE A 269 -46.00 31.89 63.43
C ILE A 269 -47.49 31.79 63.14
#